data_AF-A0A3D1TZM8-F1
#
_entry.id   AF-A0A3D1TZM8-F1
#
_cell.length_a   1.000
_cell.length_b   1.000
_cell.length_c   1.000
_cell.angle_alpha   90.00
_cell.angle_beta   90.00
_cell.angle_gamma   90.00
#
_symmetry.space_group_name_H-M   'P 1'
#
loop_
_entity.id
_entity.type
_entity.pdbx_description
1 polymer ?
#
loop_
_entity_poly.entity_id
_entity_poly.type
_entity_poly.pdbx_seq_one_letter_code
_entity_poly.pdbx_strand_id
1 'polypeptide(L)' 'MDKVEIRFVAGPTVLASYGEPLLDIAEANGVKIDAGCRMGMCGADPVRVLEGEKNLSPAMGTERSTLERLSVGEG' A
#
# COMPACT_ATOMS: atom_id res chain seq x y z
N MET A 1 -0.19 20.93 -6.92
CA MET A 1 -0.01 19.49 -6.72
C MET A 1 -0.77 19.13 -5.46
N ASP A 2 -1.89 18.44 -5.60
CA ASP A 2 -2.71 18.04 -4.46
C ASP A 2 -1.94 17.05 -3.59
N LYS A 3 -1.80 17.38 -2.30
CA LYS A 3 -1.18 16.52 -1.30
C LYS A 3 -2.26 15.79 -0.51
N VAL A 4 -2.00 14.54 -0.18
CA VAL A 4 -2.85 13.72 0.68
C VAL A 4 -2.11 13.34 1.96
N GLU A 5 -2.87 13.19 3.03
CA GLU A 5 -2.36 12.68 4.29
C GLU A 5 -2.47 11.15 4.32
N ILE A 6 -1.39 10.48 4.71
CA ILE A 6 -1.34 9.03 4.93
C ILE A 6 -0.94 8.78 6.38
N ARG A 7 -1.70 7.93 7.07
CA ARG A 7 -1.43 7.51 8.45
C ARG A 7 -1.05 6.04 8.49
N PHE A 8 0.17 5.75 8.92
CA PHE A 8 0.61 4.38 9.19
C PHE A 8 0.27 3.97 10.62
N VAL A 9 -0.26 2.77 10.82
CA VAL A 9 -0.53 2.22 12.16
C VAL A 9 0.80 2.04 12.90
N ALA A 10 0.87 2.56 14.13
CA ALA A 10 2.10 2.59 14.94
C ALA A 10 3.30 3.23 14.21
N GLY A 11 3.03 4.11 13.23
CA GLY A 11 4.00 4.84 12.44
C GLY A 11 3.67 6.34 12.34
N PRO A 12 4.42 7.09 11.53
CA PRO A 12 4.20 8.51 11.33
C PRO A 12 2.96 8.79 10.46
N THR A 13 2.46 10.02 10.56
CA THR A 13 1.55 10.60 9.58
C THR A 13 2.36 11.46 8.62
N VAL A 14 2.17 11.27 7.32
CA VAL A 14 3.01 11.86 6.28
C VAL A 14 2.15 12.47 5.17
N LEU A 15 2.70 13.47 4.49
CA LEU A 15 2.09 14.04 3.29
C LEU A 15 2.71 13.41 2.05
N ALA A 16 1.87 12.92 1.15
CA ALA A 16 2.28 12.31 -0.11
C ALA A 16 1.58 12.97 -1.30
N SER A 17 2.14 12.79 -2.50
CA SER A 17 1.51 13.19 -3.75
C SER A 17 0.73 12.03 -4.35
N TYR A 18 -0.32 12.32 -5.10
CA TYR A 18 -1.01 11.29 -5.88
C TYR A 18 -0.05 10.62 -6.88
N GLY A 19 -0.18 9.30 -7.01
CA GLY A 19 0.61 8.47 -7.92
C GLY A 19 1.90 7.89 -7.31
N GLU A 20 2.26 8.28 -6.09
CA GLU A 20 3.37 7.67 -5.36
C GLU A 20 2.95 6.31 -4.75
N PRO A 21 3.73 5.22 -4.91
CA PRO A 21 3.44 3.93 -4.28
C PRO A 21 3.50 3.99 -2.75
N LEU A 22 2.53 3.35 -2.07
CA LEU A 22 2.49 3.32 -0.60
C LEU A 22 3.74 2.71 0.03
N LEU A 23 4.35 1.70 -0.62
CA LEU A 23 5.59 1.07 -0.17
C LEU A 23 6.75 2.09 -0.16
N ASP A 24 6.92 2.85 -1.23
CA ASP A 24 8.00 3.83 -1.33
C ASP A 24 7.84 4.94 -0.28
N ILE A 25 6.61 5.40 -0.05
CA ILE A 25 6.28 6.38 0.99
C ILE A 25 6.60 5.82 2.39
N ALA A 26 6.24 4.56 2.64
CA ALA A 26 6.50 3.90 3.91
C ALA A 26 8.01 3.79 4.18
N GLU A 27 8.79 3.30 3.22
CA GLU A 27 10.24 3.16 3.32
C GLU A 27 10.94 4.51 3.54
N ALA A 28 10.56 5.54 2.78
CA ALA A 28 11.13 6.88 2.89
C ALA A 28 10.90 7.52 4.28
N ASN A 29 9.88 7.08 5.00
CA ASN A 29 9.53 7.58 6.32
C ASN A 29 9.85 6.59 7.46
N GLY A 30 10.64 5.55 7.18
CA GLY A 30 11.12 4.59 8.17
C GLY A 30 10.05 3.64 8.70
N VAL A 31 8.93 3.49 7.98
CA VAL A 31 7.89 2.51 8.30
C VAL A 31 8.34 1.14 7.79
N LYS A 32 8.38 0.17 8.70
CA LYS A 32 8.79 -1.19 8.36
C LYS A 32 7.64 -1.92 7.66
N ILE A 33 7.80 -2.13 6.35
CA ILE A 33 6.98 -3.02 5.52
C ILE A 33 7.95 -3.96 4.81
N ASP A 34 7.67 -5.25 4.84
CA ASP A 34 8.51 -6.22 4.14
C ASP A 34 8.38 -6.01 2.62
N ALA A 35 9.48 -5.65 1.96
CA ALA A 35 9.51 -5.46 0.52
C ALA A 35 10.01 -6.72 -0.20
N GLY A 36 9.27 -7.14 -1.22
CA GLY A 36 9.66 -8.26 -2.09
C GLY A 36 9.98 -7.82 -3.51
N CYS A 37 9.36 -8.48 -4.48
CA CYS A 37 9.64 -8.30 -5.91
C CYS A 37 9.31 -6.89 -6.48
N ARG A 38 8.61 -6.02 -5.74
CA ARG A 38 8.09 -4.69 -6.18
C ARG A 38 7.20 -4.70 -7.43
N MET A 39 6.94 -5.85 -8.02
CA MET A 39 6.11 -6.05 -9.21
C MET A 39 4.67 -6.49 -8.87
N GLY A 40 4.29 -6.49 -7.58
CA GLY A 40 2.94 -6.90 -7.14
C GLY A 40 2.62 -8.39 -7.30
N MET A 41 3.61 -9.26 -7.52
CA MET A 41 3.40 -10.70 -7.77
C MET A 41 3.79 -11.62 -6.60
N CYS A 42 4.71 -11.16 -5.73
CA CYS A 42 5.22 -12.00 -4.64
C CYS A 42 4.30 -12.00 -3.42
N GLY A 43 3.64 -10.86 -3.13
CA GLY A 43 2.81 -10.72 -1.95
C GLY A 43 3.58 -10.52 -0.64
N ALA A 44 4.75 -9.88 -0.68
CA ALA A 44 5.59 -9.66 0.51
C ALA A 44 5.14 -8.46 1.34
N ASP A 45 4.46 -7.50 0.71
CA ASP A 45 4.04 -6.21 1.24
C ASP A 45 2.50 -6.04 1.37
N PRO A 46 1.72 -7.04 1.82
CA PRO A 46 0.28 -6.86 1.96
C PRO A 46 -0.02 -5.87 3.09
N VAL A 47 -0.81 -4.85 2.80
CA VAL A 47 -1.31 -3.89 3.77
C VAL A 47 -2.83 -3.90 3.80
N ARG A 48 -3.39 -3.62 4.98
CA ARG A 48 -4.82 -3.40 5.15
C ARG A 48 -5.11 -1.91 5.18
N VAL A 49 -5.98 -1.44 4.29
CA VAL A 49 -6.46 -0.07 4.29
C VAL A 49 -7.59 0.05 5.30
N LEU A 50 -7.39 0.84 6.36
CA LEU A 50 -8.42 1.02 7.39
C LEU A 50 -9.48 2.05 6.98
N GLU A 51 -9.05 3.12 6.28
CA GLU A 51 -9.90 4.18 5.78
C GLU A 51 -9.33 4.75 4.48
N GLY A 52 -10.19 5.32 3.63
CA GLY A 52 -9.74 6.06 2.46
C GLY A 52 -9.40 5.22 1.22
N GLU A 53 -9.86 3.97 1.13
CA GLU A 53 -9.66 3.09 -0.03
C GLU A 53 -10.04 3.75 -1.37
N LYS A 54 -11.08 4.59 -1.38
CA LYS A 54 -11.51 5.39 -2.54
C LYS A 54 -10.44 6.32 -3.13
N ASN A 55 -9.35 6.59 -2.39
CA ASN A 55 -8.23 7.41 -2.85
C ASN A 55 -7.15 6.58 -3.55
N LEU A 56 -7.27 5.25 -3.57
CA LEU A 56 -6.35 4.34 -4.24
C LEU A 56 -6.88 3.95 -5.62
N SER A 57 -5.94 3.62 -6.51
CA SER A 57 -6.27 2.92 -7.74
C SER A 57 -6.81 1.53 -7.41
N PRO A 58 -7.78 1.00 -8.16
CA PRO A 58 -8.26 -0.36 -7.95
C PRO A 58 -7.12 -1.37 -8.22
N ALA A 59 -7.06 -2.45 -7.44
CA ALA A 59 -6.13 -3.54 -7.68
C ALA A 59 -6.42 -4.20 -9.05
N MET A 60 -5.38 -4.34 -9.88
CA MET A 60 -5.51 -4.86 -11.25
C MET A 60 -4.62 -6.09 -11.50
N GLY A 61 -5.06 -6.96 -12.42
CA GLY A 61 -4.26 -8.05 -12.98
C GLY A 61 -3.54 -8.88 -11.93
N THR A 62 -2.20 -8.80 -11.93
CA THR A 62 -1.30 -9.57 -11.06
C THR A 62 -1.47 -9.27 -9.57
N GLU A 63 -1.73 -8.02 -9.20
CA GLU A 63 -1.95 -7.63 -7.81
C GLU A 63 -3.19 -8.34 -7.26
N ARG A 64 -4.30 -8.31 -8.03
CA ARG A 64 -5.55 -8.96 -7.66
C ARG A 64 -5.38 -10.46 -7.46
N SER A 65 -4.76 -11.15 -8.42
CA SER A 65 -4.48 -12.60 -8.31
C SER A 65 -3.60 -12.93 -7.10
N THR A 66 -2.68 -12.04 -6.74
CA THR A 66 -1.82 -12.21 -5.56
C THR A 66 -2.61 -12.04 -4.28
N LEU A 67 -3.43 -11.00 -4.16
CA LEU A 67 -4.30 -10.76 -3.00
C LEU A 67 -5.28 -11.92 -2.78
N GLU A 68 -5.86 -12.46 -3.86
CA GLU A 68 -6.73 -13.64 -3.83
C GLU A 68 -5.99 -14.88 -3.32
N ARG A 69 -4.79 -15.16 -3.87
CA ARG A 69 -3.95 -16.30 -3.46
C ARG A 69 -3.49 -16.22 -2.01
N LEU A 70 -3.26 -15.02 -1.49
CA LEU A 70 -2.91 -14.78 -0.09
C LEU A 70 -4.13 -14.80 0.85
N SER A 71 -5.35 -14.77 0.30
CA SER A 71 -6.60 -14.67 1.06
C SER A 71 -6.67 -13.44 1.99
N VAL A 72 -6.08 -12.32 1.56
CA VAL A 72 -6.05 -11.05 2.33
C VAL A 72 -7.13 -10.05 1.90
N GLY A 73 -7.98 -10.41 0.93
CA GLY A 73 -8.99 -9.54 0.33
C GLY A 73 -10.39 -9.57 0.98
N GLU A 74 -10.59 -10.35 2.04
CA GLU A 74 -11.86 -10.37 2.78
C GLU A 74 -11.67 -9.81 4.19
N GLY A 75 -12.23 -8.63 4.45
CA GLY A 75 -12.39 -8.07 5.78
C GLY A 75 -12.50 -6.56 5.78
#